data_AF-A0A9D3Z2H1-F1
#
_entry.id   AF-A0A9D3Z2H1-F1
#
_cell.length_a   1.000
_cell.length_b   1.000
_cell.length_c   1.000
_cell.angle_alpha   90.00
_cell.angle_beta   90.00
_cell.angle_gamma   90.00
#
_symmetry.space_group_name_H-M   'P 1'
#
loop_
_entity.id
_entity.type
_entity.pdbx_description
1 polymer ?
#
loop_
_entity_poly.entity_id
_entity_poly.type
_entity_poly.pdbx_seq_one_letter_code
_entity_poly.pdbx_strand_id
1 'polypeptide(L)'
;MSALTPSSYLMTQILNTDQETQSTNMDKIKTLTMNEIGDILRLLKLDEYVETFKDNQVDGAILTSLERDDLVNELGMKKLQATRIFMYMSEGHIPK
;
A
#
# COMPACT_ATOMS: atom_id res chain seq x y z
N MET A 1 -10.76 51.15 14.69
CA MET A 1 -11.49 49.87 14.64
C MET A 1 -11.37 49.34 13.23
N SER A 2 -10.46 48.38 13.01
CA SER A 2 -10.20 47.87 11.66
C SER A 2 -11.19 46.75 11.35
N ALA A 3 -12.04 46.96 10.34
CA ALA A 3 -12.93 45.93 9.83
C ALA A 3 -12.09 44.85 9.14
N LEU A 4 -12.29 43.59 9.53
CA LEU A 4 -11.79 42.43 8.82
C LEU A 4 -12.39 42.47 7.41
N THR A 5 -11.54 42.49 6.38
CA THR A 5 -12.01 42.42 5.00
C THR A 5 -12.50 40.98 4.70
N PRO A 6 -13.61 40.80 3.97
CA PRO A 6 -14.16 39.47 3.64
C PRO A 6 -13.25 38.57 2.77
N SER A 7 -12.06 39.04 2.38
CA SER A 7 -11.20 38.37 1.40
C SER A 7 -10.44 37.16 1.98
N SER A 8 -10.22 37.09 3.29
CA SER A 8 -9.46 35.99 3.90
C SER A 8 -10.21 34.66 3.95
N TYR A 9 -11.54 34.66 3.95
CA TYR A 9 -12.34 33.42 4.09
C TYR A 9 -12.56 32.70 2.75
N LEU A 10 -12.47 33.43 1.63
CA LEU A 10 -12.53 32.85 0.29
C LEU A 10 -11.18 32.25 -0.14
N MET A 11 -10.06 32.73 0.42
CA MET A 11 -8.73 32.18 0.11
C MET A 11 -8.55 30.75 0.63
N THR A 12 -9.22 30.39 1.73
CA THR A 12 -9.22 29.02 2.27
C THR A 12 -10.24 28.10 1.62
N GLN A 13 -11.17 28.63 0.82
CA GLN A 13 -12.19 27.84 0.11
C GLN A 13 -11.91 27.71 -1.41
N ILE A 14 -10.92 28.44 -1.93
CA ILE A 14 -10.47 28.39 -3.34
C ILE A 14 -9.14 27.63 -3.50
N LEU A 15 -8.59 27.09 -2.41
CA LEU A 15 -7.71 25.91 -2.51
C LEU A 15 -8.59 24.66 -2.64
N ASN A 16 -9.33 24.60 -3.75
CA ASN A 16 -9.88 23.37 -4.33
C ASN A 16 -8.76 22.32 -4.27
N THR A 17 -8.84 21.25 -3.49
CA THR A 17 -9.86 20.19 -3.57
C THR A 17 -10.09 19.71 -5.01
N ASP A 18 -9.06 19.82 -5.84
CA ASP A 18 -8.81 18.89 -6.94
C ASP A 18 -7.67 17.97 -6.49
N GLN A 19 -7.97 17.12 -5.52
CA GLN A 19 -7.31 15.82 -5.48
C GLN A 19 -8.37 14.84 -5.99
N GLU A 20 -8.52 14.76 -7.32
CA GLU A 20 -8.68 13.42 -7.90
C GLU A 20 -7.43 12.67 -7.48
N THR A 21 -7.44 12.14 -6.26
CA THR A 21 -6.33 11.40 -5.69
C THR A 21 -6.15 10.24 -6.65
N GLN A 22 -5.11 10.30 -7.49
CA GLN A 22 -4.66 9.13 -8.22
C GLN A 22 -4.35 8.10 -7.15
N SER A 23 -5.32 7.22 -6.90
CA SER A 23 -5.26 6.17 -5.89
C SER A 23 -3.95 5.44 -6.11
N THR A 24 -3.03 5.58 -5.16
CA THR A 24 -1.73 4.97 -5.26
C THR A 24 -1.91 3.45 -5.27
N ASN A 25 -0.95 2.72 -5.81
CA ASN A 25 -1.05 1.26 -5.77
C ASN A 25 -1.12 0.74 -4.33
N MET A 26 -0.49 1.45 -3.38
CA MET A 26 -0.63 1.21 -1.94
C MET A 26 -2.07 1.34 -1.46
N ASP A 27 -2.82 2.37 -1.89
CA ASP A 27 -4.23 2.54 -1.49
C ASP A 27 -5.10 1.40 -2.01
N LYS A 28 -4.82 0.89 -3.21
CA LYS A 28 -5.51 -0.27 -3.77
C LYS A 28 -5.21 -1.53 -2.95
N ILE A 29 -3.93 -1.80 -2.71
CA ILE A 29 -3.48 -2.97 -1.94
C ILE A 29 -4.07 -2.94 -0.54
N LYS A 30 -4.14 -1.78 0.12
CA LYS A 30 -4.65 -1.64 1.49
C LYS A 30 -6.07 -2.19 1.67
N THR A 31 -6.88 -2.23 0.61
CA THR A 31 -8.26 -2.72 0.65
C THR A 31 -8.40 -4.23 0.40
N LEU A 32 -7.32 -4.92 0.05
CA LEU A 32 -7.34 -6.32 -0.34
C LEU A 32 -7.48 -7.26 0.84
N THR A 33 -8.22 -8.34 0.62
CA THR A 33 -8.38 -9.45 1.55
C THR A 33 -7.16 -10.38 1.53
N MET A 34 -7.03 -11.25 2.55
CA MET A 34 -5.98 -12.28 2.59
C MET A 34 -5.97 -13.18 1.34
N ASN A 35 -7.14 -13.49 0.78
CA ASN A 35 -7.24 -14.32 -0.42
C ASN A 35 -6.64 -13.61 -1.63
N GLU A 36 -6.93 -12.32 -1.80
CA GLU A 36 -6.39 -11.50 -2.89
C GLU A 36 -4.88 -11.26 -2.73
N ILE A 37 -4.39 -11.13 -1.49
CA ILE A 37 -2.95 -11.12 -1.21
C ILE A 37 -2.30 -12.44 -1.62
N GLY A 38 -2.95 -13.58 -1.36
CA GLY A 38 -2.53 -14.88 -1.86
C GLY A 38 -2.39 -14.91 -3.38
N ASP A 39 -3.33 -14.32 -4.12
CA ASP A 39 -3.27 -14.23 -5.57
C ASP A 39 -2.12 -13.34 -6.07
N ILE A 40 -1.83 -12.24 -5.37
CA ILE A 40 -0.65 -11.40 -5.65
C ILE A 40 0.65 -12.19 -5.43
N LEU A 41 0.75 -12.98 -4.36
CA LEU A 41 1.94 -13.80 -4.11
C LEU A 41 2.18 -14.80 -5.25
N ARG A 42 1.13 -15.47 -5.74
CA ARG A 42 1.22 -16.36 -6.91
C ARG A 42 1.63 -15.63 -8.19
N LEU A 43 1.09 -14.42 -8.41
CA LEU A 43 1.46 -13.56 -9.52
C LEU A 43 2.96 -13.20 -9.49
N LEU A 44 3.52 -12.97 -8.30
CA LEU A 44 4.93 -12.63 -8.08
C LEU A 44 5.87 -13.85 -8.00
N LYS A 45 5.37 -15.07 -8.26
CA LYS A 45 6.11 -16.34 -8.11
C LYS A 45 6.61 -16.56 -6.68
N LEU A 46 5.76 -16.25 -5.71
CA LEU A 46 5.97 -16.37 -4.27
C LEU A 46 4.92 -17.29 -3.64
N ASP A 47 4.40 -18.25 -4.41
CA ASP A 47 3.36 -19.22 -4.03
C ASP A 47 3.69 -19.95 -2.72
N GLU A 48 4.98 -20.17 -2.44
CA GLU A 48 5.47 -20.81 -1.22
C GLU A 48 5.11 -20.06 0.08
N TYR A 49 4.80 -18.75 0.00
CA TYR A 49 4.46 -17.91 1.15
C TYR A 49 2.96 -17.71 1.37
N VAL A 50 2.10 -18.27 0.51
CA VAL A 50 0.64 -18.05 0.60
C VAL A 50 0.07 -18.51 1.93
N GLU A 51 0.41 -19.73 2.38
CA GLU A 51 -0.05 -20.22 3.67
C GLU A 51 0.58 -19.44 4.83
N THR A 52 1.86 -19.03 4.73
CA THR A 52 2.50 -18.17 5.75
C THR A 52 1.76 -16.85 5.94
N PHE A 53 1.37 -16.17 4.87
CA PHE A 53 0.63 -14.91 4.95
C PHE A 53 -0.76 -15.13 5.55
N LYS A 54 -1.42 -16.23 5.19
CA LYS A 54 -2.74 -16.58 5.71
C LYS A 54 -2.71 -16.94 7.20
N ASP A 55 -1.75 -17.74 7.62
CA ASP A 55 -1.57 -18.16 9.01
C ASP A 55 -1.23 -16.96 9.92
N ASN A 56 -0.50 -15.98 9.40
CA ASN A 56 -0.19 -14.72 10.07
C ASN A 56 -1.25 -13.62 9.84
N GLN A 57 -2.39 -13.95 9.22
CA GLN A 57 -3.51 -13.04 8.98
C GLN A 57 -3.12 -11.75 8.23
N VAL A 58 -2.21 -11.86 7.26
CA VAL A 58 -1.71 -10.73 6.47
C VAL A 58 -2.70 -10.41 5.34
N ASP A 59 -3.59 -9.46 5.58
CA ASP A 59 -4.39 -8.80 4.55
C ASP A 59 -3.65 -7.60 3.95
N GLY A 60 -4.31 -6.86 3.05
CA GLY A 60 -3.75 -5.68 2.41
C GLY A 60 -3.40 -4.55 3.37
N ALA A 61 -4.18 -4.35 4.43
CA ALA A 61 -3.93 -3.33 5.42
C ALA A 61 -2.70 -3.65 6.25
N ILE A 62 -2.53 -4.91 6.66
CA ILE A 62 -1.33 -5.39 7.34
C ILE A 62 -0.13 -5.30 6.38
N LEU A 63 -0.23 -5.84 5.16
CA LEU A 63 0.89 -5.86 4.21
C LEU A 63 1.45 -4.46 3.93
N THR A 64 0.57 -3.46 3.78
CA THR A 64 0.98 -2.06 3.54
C THR A 64 1.59 -1.37 4.77
N SER A 65 1.47 -1.96 5.96
CA SER A 65 2.09 -1.47 7.19
C SER A 65 3.45 -2.09 7.50
N LEU A 66 3.80 -3.21 6.83
CA LEU A 66 5.06 -3.92 7.05
C LEU A 66 6.23 -3.23 6.35
N GLU A 67 7.40 -3.31 6.98
CA GLU A 67 8.68 -2.98 6.38
C GLU A 67 9.31 -4.22 5.71
N ARG A 68 10.35 -3.98 4.90
CA ARG A 68 11.05 -5.08 4.20
C ARG A 68 11.66 -6.08 5.17
N ASP A 69 12.15 -5.60 6.31
CA ASP A 69 12.78 -6.44 7.31
C ASP A 69 11.75 -7.30 8.07
N ASP A 70 10.51 -6.85 8.22
CA ASP A 70 9.43 -7.67 8.80
C ASP A 70 9.13 -8.89 7.92
N LEU A 71 9.07 -8.71 6.60
CA LEU A 71 8.89 -9.82 5.66
C LEU A 71 10.01 -10.87 5.77
N VAL A 72 11.23 -10.44 6.07
CA VAL A 72 12.39 -11.33 6.21
C VAL A 72 12.39 -12.02 7.56
N ASN A 73 12.21 -11.26 8.64
CA ASN A 73 12.41 -11.72 10.00
C ASN A 73 11.17 -12.45 10.55
N GLU A 74 9.97 -11.94 10.25
CA GLU A 74 8.71 -12.50 10.77
C GLU A 74 8.10 -13.52 9.80
N LEU A 75 8.15 -13.26 8.49
CA LEU A 75 7.55 -14.13 7.47
C LEU A 75 8.55 -15.06 6.77
N GLY A 76 9.83 -15.03 7.18
CA GLY A 76 10.86 -15.95 6.70
C GLY A 76 11.22 -15.79 5.22
N MET A 77 10.93 -14.63 4.63
CA MET A 77 11.23 -14.39 3.21
C MET A 77 12.72 -14.12 2.99
N LYS A 78 13.25 -14.50 1.82
CA LYS A 78 14.57 -14.00 1.40
C LYS A 78 14.46 -12.52 1.04
N LYS A 79 15.53 -11.76 1.30
CA LYS A 79 15.61 -10.33 0.97
C LYS A 79 15.18 -9.99 -0.47
N LEU A 80 15.55 -10.83 -1.45
CA LEU A 80 15.17 -10.62 -2.85
C LEU A 80 13.66 -10.83 -3.09
N GLN A 81 13.03 -11.78 -2.39
CA GLN A 81 11.59 -12.02 -2.49
C GLN A 81 10.80 -10.87 -1.85
N ALA A 82 11.21 -10.42 -0.66
CA ALA A 82 10.65 -9.22 -0.02
C ALA A 82 10.79 -7.98 -0.92
N THR A 83 11.92 -7.84 -1.63
CA THR A 83 12.10 -6.76 -2.62
C THR A 83 11.04 -6.77 -3.73
N ARG A 84 10.62 -7.95 -4.22
CA ARG A 84 9.58 -8.06 -5.25
C ARG A 84 8.23 -7.56 -4.76
N ILE A 85 7.86 -7.91 -3.53
CA ILE A 85 6.64 -7.40 -2.88
C ILE A 85 6.68 -5.87 -2.83
N PHE A 86 7.80 -5.29 -2.39
CA PHE A 86 7.94 -3.83 -2.32
C PHE A 86 7.86 -3.15 -3.69
N MET A 87 8.52 -3.70 -4.71
CA MET A 87 8.43 -3.15 -6.09
C MET A 87 7.00 -3.28 -6.64
N TYR A 88 6.31 -4.37 -6.32
CA TYR A 88 4.90 -4.50 -6.67
C TYR A 88 4.06 -3.45 -5.96
N MET A 89 4.26 -3.25 -4.65
CA MET A 89 3.51 -2.26 -3.86
C MET A 89 3.73 -0.82 -4.34
N SER A 90 4.97 -0.44 -4.65
CA SER A 90 5.31 0.93 -5.08
C SER A 90 4.94 1.21 -6.54
N GLU A 91 5.21 0.26 -7.44
CA GLU A 91 5.22 0.51 -8.89
C GLU A 91 4.26 -0.40 -9.68
N GLY A 92 3.66 -1.40 -9.04
CA GLY A 92 2.91 -2.45 -9.73
C GLY A 92 3.81 -3.42 -10.51
N HIS A 93 5.10 -3.50 -10.17
CA HIS A 93 6.06 -4.33 -10.89
C HIS A 93 5.75 -5.82 -10.74
N ILE A 94 5.65 -6.53 -11.88
CA ILE A 94 5.49 -7.99 -11.95
C ILE A 94 6.70 -8.57 -12.72
N PRO A 95 7.43 -9.55 -12.15
CA PRO A 95 8.54 -10.21 -12.84
C PRO A 95 8.11 -10.90 -14.16
N LYS A 96 8.95 -10.82 -15.20
CA LYS A 96 8.76 -11.46 -16.52
C LYS A 96 9.61 -12.70 -16.69
#